data_AF-A0A847ZBV9-F1
#
_entry.id   AF-A0A847ZBV9-F1
#
_cell.length_a   1.000
_cell.length_b   1.000
_cell.length_c   1.000
_cell.angle_alpha   90.00
_cell.angle_beta   90.00
_cell.angle_gamma   90.00
#
_symmetry.space_group_name_H-M   'P 1'
#
loop_
_entity.id
_entity.type
_entity.pdbx_description
1 polymer ?
#
loop_
_entity_poly.entity_id
_entity_poly.type
_entity_poly.pdbx_seq_one_letter_code
_entity_poly.pdbx_strand_id
1 'polypeptide(L)'
;MKSFRIVFPLFLVFLLLACAATPDKSNNEPAKLFAAGGTVLECQGSQMLLAIDIPDFSKKSGSVVDDIANQVVRKSYILEGTPITIDGQKGNVTEVRGSQARITFDQLLPSCAPGRKVSVHVPKKTIAVVDFEVIGGNRKEKGRVVLEGLTSALIDTGQFIVVERTKLPALMNEIQLSLSGMTKREKDGLAGKLLSADLILTGTLTDLQEEWEINLRILNVRTGQALSAVAMKTRLFKQMELRDSGPWIEDFESADPDPAWVLRAETAPVKKNKKANFSVHFDSGQGAEDSSRSLRIDFDFSGDKDFFAFANNYKKRDLTLYNGIEFFVKGTGKFNGQFYILTSHPDDPNRIDQWTAMMVVDKTWKKIRIPFNKMFISRGWIKKGAQKTGAVPGDQVLRLNRVEGIQFGVGSNKNDAVSGSIWIDKIRLYGGSEMPG
;
A
#
# COMPACT_ATOMS: atom_id res chain seq x y z
N MET A 1 89.41 -24.39 -6.38
CA MET A 1 88.40 -25.46 -6.22
C MET A 1 87.46 -25.09 -5.08
N LYS A 2 86.15 -25.05 -5.38
CA LYS A 2 84.96 -25.36 -4.55
C LYS A 2 85.04 -25.03 -3.03
N SER A 3 84.08 -24.31 -2.44
CA SER A 3 82.72 -24.85 -2.30
C SER A 3 81.73 -23.84 -1.70
N PHE A 4 80.47 -24.13 -1.99
CA PHE A 4 79.25 -23.36 -1.84
C PHE A 4 78.89 -23.00 -0.39
N ARG A 5 78.45 -21.74 -0.19
CA ARG A 5 77.84 -21.24 1.06
C ARG A 5 76.34 -21.57 1.08
N ILE A 6 75.88 -22.18 2.17
CA ILE A 6 74.46 -22.27 2.52
C ILE A 6 74.10 -21.01 3.31
N VAL A 7 73.23 -20.16 2.76
CA VAL A 7 72.57 -19.07 3.49
C VAL A 7 71.08 -19.17 3.24
N PHE A 8 70.34 -19.34 4.33
CA PHE A 8 68.88 -19.35 4.43
C PHE A 8 68.31 -17.99 3.98
N PRO A 9 67.32 -17.90 3.05
CA PRO A 9 66.68 -16.63 2.80
C PRO A 9 65.47 -16.44 3.72
N LEU A 10 65.53 -15.31 4.43
CA LEU A 10 64.48 -14.66 5.18
C LEU A 10 63.35 -14.25 4.23
N PHE A 11 62.16 -14.80 4.42
CA PHE A 11 60.94 -14.42 3.69
C PHE A 11 60.45 -13.08 4.25
N LEU A 12 60.82 -11.96 3.61
CA LEU A 12 60.24 -10.64 3.89
C LEU A 12 59.31 -10.23 2.75
N VAL A 13 58.03 -10.18 3.09
CA VAL A 13 56.89 -9.90 2.21
C VAL A 13 57.01 -8.50 1.61
N PHE A 14 57.06 -8.43 0.27
CA PHE A 14 56.93 -7.19 -0.49
C PHE A 14 55.46 -6.78 -0.51
N LEU A 15 55.09 -5.72 0.23
CA LEU A 15 53.80 -5.05 0.07
C LEU A 15 53.81 -4.28 -1.26
N LEU A 16 53.18 -4.84 -2.29
CA LEU A 16 52.76 -4.10 -3.47
C LEU A 16 51.56 -3.22 -3.08
N LEU A 17 51.75 -1.90 -3.01
CA LEU A 17 50.66 -0.93 -3.10
C LEU A 17 50.03 -1.03 -4.49
N ALA A 18 49.06 -1.91 -4.64
CA ALA A 18 48.07 -1.79 -5.71
C ALA A 18 47.08 -0.69 -5.28
N CYS A 19 47.15 0.47 -5.92
CA CYS A 19 46.05 1.43 -5.92
C CYS A 19 44.85 0.75 -6.59
N ALA A 20 44.02 0.10 -5.80
CA ALA A 20 42.68 -0.27 -6.23
C ALA A 20 41.89 1.03 -6.41
N ALA A 21 41.76 1.48 -7.67
CA ALA A 21 40.79 2.49 -8.03
C ALA A 21 39.40 1.93 -7.67
N THR A 22 38.86 2.40 -6.54
CA THR A 22 37.46 2.18 -6.20
C THR A 22 36.61 2.83 -7.29
N PRO A 23 35.59 2.15 -7.86
CA PRO A 23 34.66 2.81 -8.76
C PRO A 23 34.00 3.93 -7.98
N ASP A 24 34.15 5.14 -8.50
CA ASP A 24 33.59 6.35 -7.92
C ASP A 24 32.08 6.15 -7.70
N LYS A 25 31.63 6.40 -6.47
CA LYS A 25 30.22 6.37 -6.12
C LYS A 25 29.55 7.43 -6.96
N SER A 26 28.73 6.97 -7.90
CA SER A 26 27.79 7.77 -8.71
C SER A 26 27.50 9.14 -8.11
N ASN A 27 28.19 10.16 -8.61
CA ASN A 27 27.65 11.49 -8.69
C ASN A 27 26.40 11.38 -9.58
N ASN A 28 25.25 11.11 -8.97
CA ASN A 28 23.98 11.42 -9.61
C ASN A 28 23.93 12.95 -9.68
N GLU A 29 24.50 13.52 -10.74
CA GLU A 29 23.97 14.78 -11.26
C GLU A 29 22.45 14.61 -11.30
N PRO A 30 21.66 15.59 -10.84
CA PRO A 30 20.21 15.51 -10.96
C PRO A 30 19.92 15.24 -12.43
N ALA A 31 19.36 14.06 -12.73
CA ALA A 31 19.01 13.67 -14.09
C ALA A 31 18.35 14.89 -14.71
N LYS A 32 18.95 15.46 -15.76
CA LYS A 32 18.42 16.68 -16.39
C LYS A 32 17.01 16.30 -16.82
N LEU A 33 15.99 16.71 -16.06
CA LEU A 33 14.63 16.16 -16.10
C LEU A 33 13.94 16.29 -17.46
N PHE A 34 14.54 17.08 -18.35
CA PHE A 34 14.08 17.44 -19.69
C PHE A 34 15.11 17.12 -20.78
N ALA A 35 16.14 16.34 -20.46
CA ALA A 35 17.13 15.86 -21.43
C ALA A 35 17.16 14.33 -21.40
N ALA A 36 16.90 13.73 -22.55
CA ALA A 36 17.06 12.29 -22.76
C ALA A 36 18.22 12.02 -23.72
N GLY A 37 18.87 10.87 -23.53
CA GLY A 37 19.73 10.30 -24.55
C GLY A 37 18.90 9.81 -25.73
N GLY A 38 19.45 9.84 -26.93
CA GLY A 38 18.84 9.23 -28.10
C GLY A 38 19.87 8.56 -28.99
N THR A 39 19.44 7.57 -29.76
CA THR A 39 20.24 6.91 -30.79
C THR A 39 19.53 7.05 -32.13
N VAL A 40 20.20 7.67 -33.10
CA VAL A 40 19.72 7.79 -34.47
C VAL A 40 19.59 6.38 -35.07
N LEU A 41 18.41 6.04 -35.55
CA LEU A 41 18.16 4.78 -36.25
C LEU A 41 18.22 4.96 -37.76
N GLU A 42 17.61 6.04 -38.26
CA GLU A 42 17.51 6.33 -39.68
C GLU A 42 17.47 7.85 -39.88
N CYS A 43 17.98 8.32 -41.01
CA CYS A 43 17.87 9.71 -41.41
C CYS A 43 17.70 9.84 -42.91
N GLN A 44 16.71 10.64 -43.31
CA GLN A 44 16.42 10.92 -44.72
C GLN A 44 15.98 12.38 -44.86
N GLY A 45 16.81 13.20 -45.52
CA GLY A 45 16.51 14.62 -45.73
C GLY A 45 16.35 15.38 -44.41
N SER A 46 15.15 15.91 -44.17
CA SER A 46 14.78 16.61 -42.93
C SER A 46 14.11 15.72 -41.89
N GLN A 47 14.08 14.39 -42.10
CA GLN A 47 13.48 13.44 -41.18
C GLN A 47 14.53 12.57 -40.47
N MET A 48 14.31 12.31 -39.19
CA MET A 48 15.12 11.44 -38.35
C MET A 48 14.22 10.47 -37.61
N LEU A 49 14.55 9.17 -37.64
CA LEU A 49 14.00 8.18 -36.74
C LEU A 49 14.96 8.00 -35.57
N LEU A 50 14.46 8.16 -34.35
CA LEU A 50 15.26 8.18 -33.13
C LEU A 50 14.73 7.18 -32.12
N ALA A 51 15.60 6.33 -31.56
CA ALA A 51 15.32 5.60 -30.33
C ALA A 51 15.69 6.46 -29.13
N ILE A 52 14.76 6.69 -28.21
CA ILE A 52 14.94 7.63 -27.11
C ILE A 52 15.03 6.88 -25.80
N ASP A 53 16.09 7.19 -25.04
CA ASP A 53 16.36 6.64 -23.72
C ASP A 53 15.49 7.39 -22.70
N ILE A 54 14.23 6.97 -22.56
CA ILE A 54 13.29 7.54 -21.59
C ILE A 54 13.82 7.26 -20.18
N PRO A 55 14.07 8.28 -19.35
CA PRO A 55 14.52 8.08 -17.99
C PRO A 55 13.57 7.20 -17.18
N ASP A 56 14.11 6.40 -16.27
CA ASP A 56 13.28 5.72 -15.29
C ASP A 56 12.86 6.71 -14.20
N PHE A 57 11.57 7.02 -14.17
CA PHE A 57 10.98 7.95 -13.20
C PHE A 57 10.48 7.23 -11.93
N SER A 58 10.63 5.90 -11.85
CA SER A 58 10.13 5.14 -10.71
C SER A 58 10.92 5.44 -9.44
N LYS A 59 10.26 6.10 -8.48
CA LYS A 59 10.67 6.02 -7.07
C LYS A 59 10.21 4.64 -6.55
N LYS A 60 11.08 3.92 -5.82
CA LYS A 60 10.75 2.64 -5.15
C LYS A 60 9.78 2.86 -3.97
N SER A 61 8.58 3.38 -4.25
CA SER A 61 7.57 3.73 -3.26
C SER A 61 6.59 2.58 -2.97
N GLY A 62 6.40 1.67 -3.94
CA GLY A 62 5.43 0.56 -3.81
C GLY A 62 3.97 1.03 -3.73
N SER A 63 3.71 2.31 -4.00
CA SER A 63 2.38 2.92 -4.05
C SER A 63 1.78 2.75 -5.44
N VAL A 64 0.55 2.22 -5.49
CA VAL A 64 -0.24 2.10 -6.73
C VAL A 64 -0.43 3.46 -7.41
N VAL A 65 -0.59 4.52 -6.62
CA VAL A 65 -0.77 5.89 -7.13
C VAL A 65 0.50 6.39 -7.81
N ASP A 66 1.67 6.08 -7.26
CA ASP A 66 2.95 6.43 -7.88
C ASP A 66 3.17 5.63 -9.16
N ASP A 67 2.78 4.35 -9.18
CA ASP A 67 2.82 3.53 -10.40
C ASP A 67 1.95 4.12 -11.52
N ILE A 68 0.77 4.63 -11.19
CA ILE A 68 -0.10 5.32 -12.15
C ILE A 68 0.58 6.60 -12.65
N ALA A 69 1.10 7.44 -11.75
CA ALA A 69 1.79 8.68 -12.11
C ALA A 69 2.99 8.40 -13.04
N ASN A 70 3.78 7.38 -12.73
CA ASN A 70 4.92 6.95 -13.54
C ASN A 70 4.48 6.47 -14.93
N GLN A 71 3.37 5.74 -15.02
CA GLN A 71 2.80 5.36 -16.32
C GLN A 71 2.33 6.56 -17.12
N VAL A 72 1.69 7.54 -16.48
CA VAL A 72 1.27 8.80 -17.13
C VAL A 72 2.49 9.55 -17.66
N VAL A 73 3.54 9.74 -16.84
CA VAL A 73 4.80 10.36 -17.27
C VAL A 73 5.40 9.61 -18.46
N ARG A 74 5.60 8.29 -18.34
CA ARG A 74 6.23 7.48 -19.39
C ARG A 74 5.47 7.56 -20.72
N LYS A 75 4.14 7.54 -20.67
CA LYS A 75 3.27 7.56 -21.85
C LYS A 75 3.05 8.96 -22.44
N SER A 76 3.49 10.02 -21.75
CA SER A 76 3.37 11.42 -22.21
C SER A 76 4.70 12.16 -22.32
N TYR A 77 5.81 11.48 -22.04
CA TYR A 77 7.15 12.02 -22.20
C TYR A 77 7.32 12.54 -23.64
N ILE A 78 6.97 11.73 -24.64
CA ILE A 78 7.03 12.10 -26.06
C ILE A 78 5.69 11.81 -26.71
N LEU A 79 5.11 12.85 -27.30
CA LEU A 79 3.80 12.83 -27.93
C LEU A 79 3.92 13.43 -29.33
N GLU A 80 3.08 12.97 -30.24
CA GLU A 80 2.97 13.56 -31.57
C GLU A 80 2.62 15.06 -31.48
N GLY A 81 3.24 15.86 -32.35
CA GLY A 81 3.14 17.32 -32.35
C GLY A 81 4.00 18.01 -31.28
N THR A 82 4.75 17.28 -30.44
CA THR A 82 5.64 17.90 -29.45
C THR A 82 6.82 18.58 -30.17
N PRO A 83 7.07 19.88 -29.95
CA PRO A 83 8.30 20.51 -30.39
C PRO A 83 9.45 20.03 -29.49
N ILE A 84 10.56 19.63 -30.11
CA ILE A 84 11.75 19.17 -29.40
C ILE A 84 13.00 19.84 -29.95
N THR A 85 14.10 19.76 -29.21
CA THR A 85 15.41 20.21 -29.69
C THR A 85 16.40 19.06 -29.63
N ILE A 86 17.08 18.77 -30.74
CA ILE A 86 18.11 17.73 -30.85
C ILE A 86 19.42 18.41 -31.22
N ASP A 87 20.43 18.31 -30.37
CA ASP A 87 21.74 18.96 -30.55
C ASP A 87 21.64 20.47 -30.91
N GLY A 88 20.64 21.16 -30.35
CA GLY A 88 20.37 22.59 -30.61
C GLY A 88 19.46 22.88 -31.81
N GLN A 89 19.11 21.88 -32.63
CA GLN A 89 18.19 22.04 -33.76
C GLN A 89 16.75 21.75 -33.35
N LYS A 90 15.83 22.64 -33.73
CA LYS A 90 14.40 22.47 -33.48
C LYS A 90 13.81 21.49 -34.47
N GLY A 91 13.00 20.57 -33.95
CA GLY A 91 12.21 19.63 -34.75
C GLY A 91 10.86 19.38 -34.10
N ASN A 92 9.96 18.77 -34.86
CA ASN A 92 8.63 18.37 -34.39
C ASN A 92 8.49 16.85 -34.47
N VAL A 93 7.96 16.26 -33.41
CA VAL A 93 7.61 14.84 -33.38
C VAL A 93 6.41 14.62 -34.30
N THR A 94 6.57 13.84 -35.36
CA THR A 94 5.49 13.52 -36.31
C THR A 94 4.86 12.16 -36.08
N GLU A 95 5.59 11.23 -35.46
CA GLU A 95 5.11 9.88 -35.17
C GLU A 95 5.82 9.32 -33.94
N VAL A 96 5.09 8.59 -33.09
CA VAL A 96 5.67 7.89 -31.92
C VAL A 96 5.29 6.41 -31.93
N ARG A 97 6.28 5.53 -31.85
CA ARG A 97 6.11 4.07 -31.74
C ARG A 97 6.96 3.52 -30.59
N GLY A 98 6.34 3.33 -29.42
CA GLY A 98 7.07 2.87 -28.23
C GLY A 98 8.09 3.91 -27.76
N SER A 99 9.37 3.53 -27.73
CA SER A 99 10.49 4.45 -27.45
C SER A 99 11.08 5.10 -28.71
N GLN A 100 10.53 4.83 -29.90
CA GLN A 100 10.98 5.43 -31.15
C GLN A 100 10.10 6.61 -31.53
N ALA A 101 10.72 7.67 -32.04
CA ALA A 101 10.01 8.84 -32.55
C ALA A 101 10.58 9.27 -33.91
N ARG A 102 9.69 9.59 -34.85
CA ARG A 102 10.04 10.25 -36.10
C ARG A 102 9.95 11.75 -35.90
N ILE A 103 11.04 12.44 -36.21
CA ILE A 103 11.20 13.88 -36.03
C ILE A 103 11.38 14.51 -37.40
N THR A 104 10.63 15.58 -37.67
CA THR A 104 10.85 16.42 -38.86
C THR A 104 11.46 17.75 -38.42
N PHE A 105 12.52 18.16 -39.11
CA PHE A 105 13.23 19.42 -38.87
C PHE A 105 12.86 20.45 -39.94
N ASP A 106 12.94 21.73 -39.58
CA ASP A 106 12.67 22.83 -40.52
C ASP A 106 13.79 22.97 -41.57
N GLN A 107 14.98 22.46 -41.26
CA GLN A 107 16.16 22.52 -42.12
C GLN A 107 16.78 21.12 -42.30
N LEU A 108 17.56 20.97 -43.37
CA LEU A 108 18.36 19.76 -43.61
C LEU A 108 19.34 19.54 -42.46
N LEU A 109 19.42 18.30 -42.00
CA LEU A 109 20.32 17.89 -40.93
C LEU A 109 21.77 17.84 -41.48
N PRO A 110 22.71 18.65 -40.96
CA PRO A 110 24.07 18.73 -41.50
C PRO A 110 24.91 17.47 -41.25
N SER A 111 24.53 16.65 -40.25
CA SER A 111 25.16 15.36 -39.99
C SER A 111 24.17 14.46 -39.25
N CYS A 112 23.77 13.35 -39.88
CA CYS A 112 22.94 12.34 -39.25
C CYS A 112 23.33 10.93 -39.74
N ALA A 113 24.18 10.25 -38.95
CA ALA A 113 24.57 8.88 -39.21
C ALA A 113 23.77 7.93 -38.28
N PRO A 114 23.24 6.80 -38.78
CA PRO A 114 22.72 5.75 -37.92
C PRO A 114 23.73 5.34 -36.85
N GLY A 115 23.25 5.11 -35.62
CA GLY A 115 24.06 4.81 -34.45
C GLY A 115 24.61 6.04 -33.71
N ARG A 116 24.51 7.25 -34.28
CA ARG A 116 24.90 8.49 -33.60
C ARG A 116 24.08 8.68 -32.33
N LYS A 117 24.77 8.98 -31.22
CA LYS A 117 24.14 9.42 -29.98
C LYS A 117 23.83 10.91 -30.04
N VAL A 118 22.64 11.30 -29.60
CA VAL A 118 22.18 12.69 -29.60
C VAL A 118 21.58 13.04 -28.23
N SER A 119 21.60 14.33 -27.91
CA SER A 119 20.88 14.85 -26.74
C SER A 119 19.53 15.41 -27.17
N VAL A 120 18.45 14.87 -26.60
CA VAL A 120 17.08 15.28 -26.88
C VAL A 120 16.56 16.12 -25.74
N HIS A 121 16.29 17.40 -26.00
CA HIS A 121 15.59 18.25 -25.07
C HIS A 121 14.08 18.23 -25.34
N VAL A 122 13.32 17.79 -24.34
CA VAL A 122 11.86 17.72 -24.37
C VAL A 122 11.30 18.80 -23.44
N PRO A 123 10.49 19.75 -23.93
CA PRO A 123 9.95 20.81 -23.09
C PRO A 123 8.97 20.24 -22.06
N LYS A 124 8.96 20.88 -20.89
CA LYS A 124 7.99 20.63 -19.83
C LYS A 124 6.58 20.96 -20.33
N LYS A 125 5.63 20.05 -20.13
CA LYS A 125 4.23 20.21 -20.58
C LYS A 125 3.34 20.65 -19.41
N THR A 126 2.32 21.43 -19.71
CA THR A 126 1.28 21.77 -18.75
C THR A 126 0.15 20.75 -18.84
N ILE A 127 -0.12 20.05 -17.74
CA ILE A 127 -1.20 19.05 -17.66
C ILE A 127 -2.30 19.54 -16.74
N ALA A 128 -3.54 19.55 -17.25
CA ALA A 128 -4.73 19.78 -16.45
C ALA A 128 -5.27 18.44 -15.97
N VAL A 129 -5.48 18.30 -14.67
CA VAL A 129 -6.18 17.16 -14.08
C VAL A 129 -7.64 17.55 -13.87
N VAL A 130 -8.57 16.78 -14.46
CA VAL A 130 -10.02 16.93 -14.26
C VAL A 130 -10.56 15.80 -13.38
N ASP A 131 -11.74 16.01 -12.80
CA ASP A 131 -12.42 14.98 -12.01
C ASP A 131 -12.58 13.69 -12.81
N PHE A 132 -12.30 12.56 -12.15
CA PHE A 132 -12.55 11.23 -12.70
C PHE A 132 -13.97 10.79 -12.37
N GLU A 133 -14.61 10.14 -13.32
CA GLU A 133 -15.92 9.54 -13.09
C GLU A 133 -15.75 8.28 -12.24
N VAL A 134 -16.46 8.21 -11.12
CA VAL A 134 -16.43 7.03 -10.23
C VAL A 134 -17.67 6.19 -10.49
N ILE A 135 -17.47 4.96 -10.97
CA ILE A 135 -18.53 4.02 -11.36
C ILE A 135 -18.60 2.88 -10.35
N GLY A 136 -19.78 2.66 -9.74
CA GLY A 136 -20.02 1.60 -8.77
C GLY A 136 -19.79 2.03 -7.30
N GLY A 137 -20.74 1.67 -6.42
CA GLY A 137 -20.69 1.88 -4.96
C GLY A 137 -20.94 3.32 -4.46
N ASN A 138 -21.23 3.49 -3.16
CA ASN A 138 -21.32 4.78 -2.46
C ASN A 138 -19.93 5.39 -2.15
N ARG A 139 -18.90 5.10 -2.96
CA ARG A 139 -17.48 5.37 -2.63
C ARG A 139 -16.86 6.53 -3.41
N LYS A 140 -17.67 7.53 -3.80
CA LYS A 140 -17.20 8.74 -4.53
C LYS A 140 -16.06 9.47 -3.81
N GLU A 141 -16.12 9.58 -2.48
CA GLU A 141 -15.06 10.20 -1.68
C GLU A 141 -13.72 9.46 -1.80
N LYS A 142 -13.74 8.13 -2.00
CA LYS A 142 -12.52 7.35 -2.23
C LYS A 142 -11.88 7.73 -3.57
N GLY A 143 -12.68 7.84 -4.62
CA GLY A 143 -12.19 8.28 -5.93
C GLY A 143 -11.54 9.67 -5.89
N ARG A 144 -12.07 10.58 -5.06
CA ARG A 144 -11.46 11.90 -4.83
C ARG A 144 -10.10 11.81 -4.15
N VAL A 145 -9.94 10.97 -3.13
CA VAL A 145 -8.64 10.77 -2.46
C VAL A 145 -7.59 10.25 -3.44
N VAL A 146 -7.97 9.36 -4.37
CA VAL A 146 -7.06 8.86 -5.41
C VAL A 146 -6.67 9.96 -6.38
N LEU A 147 -7.63 10.81 -6.77
CA LEU A 147 -7.37 11.94 -7.65
C LEU A 147 -6.38 12.93 -7.01
N GLU A 148 -6.58 13.27 -5.73
CA GLU A 148 -5.68 14.14 -4.99
C GLU A 148 -4.28 13.51 -4.88
N GLY A 149 -4.20 12.24 -4.49
CA GLY A 149 -2.93 11.51 -4.42
C GLY A 149 -2.20 11.44 -5.77
N LEU A 150 -2.92 11.17 -6.86
CA LEU A 150 -2.35 11.13 -8.21
C LEU A 150 -1.86 12.52 -8.65
N THR A 151 -2.61 13.56 -8.31
CA THR A 151 -2.21 14.95 -8.60
C THR A 151 -0.90 15.28 -7.87
N SER A 152 -0.80 14.97 -6.57
CA SER A 152 0.44 15.12 -5.81
C SER A 152 1.59 14.30 -6.41
N ALA A 153 1.36 13.04 -6.75
CA ALA A 153 2.38 12.19 -7.37
C ALA A 153 2.86 12.74 -8.71
N LEU A 154 1.97 13.30 -9.54
CA LEU A 154 2.33 13.96 -10.80
C LEU A 154 3.17 15.21 -10.57
N ILE A 155 2.86 16.02 -9.55
CA ILE A 155 3.66 17.18 -9.14
C ILE A 155 5.07 16.73 -8.72
N ASP A 156 5.13 15.70 -7.87
CA ASP A 156 6.37 15.17 -7.29
C ASP A 156 7.31 14.51 -8.31
N THR A 157 6.78 14.13 -9.48
CA THR A 157 7.62 13.68 -10.61
C THR A 157 8.47 14.83 -11.19
N GLY A 158 8.03 16.08 -11.02
CA GLY A 158 8.66 17.26 -11.60
C GLY A 158 8.51 17.41 -13.13
N GLN A 159 7.84 16.46 -13.80
CA GLN A 159 7.76 16.36 -15.26
C GLN A 159 6.68 17.26 -15.89
N PHE A 160 5.72 17.71 -15.09
CA PHE A 160 4.62 18.57 -15.56
C PHE A 160 4.50 19.86 -14.76
N ILE A 161 3.92 20.88 -15.41
CA ILE A 161 3.24 21.97 -14.71
C ILE A 161 1.80 21.48 -14.52
N VAL A 162 1.42 21.17 -13.28
CA VAL A 162 0.10 20.56 -13.00
C VAL A 162 -0.91 21.67 -12.69
N VAL A 163 -2.07 21.61 -13.34
CA VAL A 163 -3.20 22.51 -13.13
C VAL A 163 -4.39 21.71 -12.59
N GLU A 164 -4.79 22.01 -11.35
CA GLU A 164 -5.95 21.39 -10.68
C GLU A 164 -7.25 22.09 -11.07
N ARG A 165 -7.94 21.58 -12.10
CA ARG A 165 -9.17 22.25 -12.59
C ARG A 165 -10.31 22.28 -11.58
N THR A 166 -10.32 21.35 -10.64
CA THR A 166 -11.32 21.26 -9.56
C THR A 166 -11.15 22.37 -8.51
N LYS A 167 -9.92 22.86 -8.30
CA LYS A 167 -9.61 23.94 -7.36
C LYS A 167 -9.60 25.33 -8.03
N LEU A 168 -9.63 25.39 -9.36
CA LEU A 168 -9.66 26.65 -10.12
C LEU A 168 -10.79 27.60 -9.68
N PRO A 169 -12.04 27.17 -9.45
CA PRO A 169 -13.09 28.11 -9.01
C PRO A 169 -12.75 28.84 -7.71
N ALA A 170 -12.18 28.14 -6.73
CA ALA A 170 -11.76 28.72 -5.45
C ALA A 170 -10.58 29.69 -5.63
N LEU A 171 -9.59 29.32 -6.44
CA LEU A 171 -8.46 30.21 -6.79
C LEU A 171 -8.94 31.45 -7.54
N MET A 172 -9.91 31.31 -8.45
CA MET A 172 -10.49 32.44 -9.18
C MET A 172 -11.22 33.40 -8.24
N ASN A 173 -11.91 32.90 -7.21
CA ASN A 173 -12.52 33.76 -6.18
C ASN A 173 -11.46 34.54 -5.40
N GLU A 174 -10.38 33.88 -4.97
CA GLU A 174 -9.27 34.55 -4.25
C GLU A 174 -8.59 35.61 -5.11
N ILE A 175 -8.33 35.29 -6.38
CA ILE A 175 -7.79 36.23 -7.38
C ILE A 175 -8.77 37.40 -7.57
N GLN A 176 -10.07 37.16 -7.68
CA GLN A 176 -11.06 38.24 -7.82
C GLN A 176 -11.10 39.17 -6.60
N LEU A 177 -10.98 38.62 -5.38
CA LEU A 177 -10.89 39.39 -4.14
C LEU A 177 -9.61 40.22 -4.07
N SER A 178 -8.46 39.61 -4.41
CA SER A 178 -7.15 40.28 -4.43
C SER A 178 -7.01 41.33 -5.53
N LEU A 179 -7.76 41.18 -6.64
CA LEU A 179 -7.69 42.06 -7.82
C LEU A 179 -8.91 43.00 -7.92
N SER A 180 -9.48 43.39 -6.78
CA SER A 180 -10.62 44.31 -6.68
C SER A 180 -10.38 45.67 -7.37
N GLY A 181 -9.15 46.00 -7.78
CA GLY A 181 -8.78 47.18 -8.56
C GLY A 181 -8.40 46.98 -10.04
N MET A 182 -8.37 45.75 -10.58
CA MET A 182 -7.97 45.51 -12.00
C MET A 182 -9.13 45.65 -12.99
N THR A 183 -8.80 46.00 -14.24
CA THR A 183 -9.78 46.09 -15.33
C THR A 183 -10.26 44.69 -15.78
N LYS A 184 -11.47 44.60 -16.34
CA LYS A 184 -12.04 43.33 -16.83
C LYS A 184 -11.13 42.59 -17.83
N ARG A 185 -10.46 43.34 -18.72
CA ARG A 185 -9.57 42.79 -19.75
C ARG A 185 -8.33 42.11 -19.17
N GLU A 186 -7.79 42.66 -18.08
CA GLU A 186 -6.65 42.08 -17.38
C GLU A 186 -7.05 40.81 -16.63
N LYS A 187 -8.24 40.80 -16.01
CA LYS A 187 -8.82 39.62 -15.35
C LYS A 187 -9.05 38.48 -16.35
N ASP A 188 -9.62 38.77 -17.51
CA ASP A 188 -9.87 37.78 -18.57
C ASP A 188 -8.57 37.22 -19.17
N GLY A 189 -7.54 38.06 -19.33
CA GLY A 189 -6.22 37.64 -19.80
C GLY A 189 -5.48 36.72 -18.81
N LEU A 190 -5.57 37.01 -17.51
CA LEU A 190 -5.00 36.18 -16.45
C LEU A 190 -5.73 34.83 -16.34
N ALA A 191 -7.06 34.86 -16.40
CA ALA A 191 -7.89 33.66 -16.43
C ALA A 191 -7.55 32.76 -17.63
N GLY A 192 -7.41 33.34 -18.83
CA GLY A 192 -7.04 32.60 -20.04
C GLY A 192 -5.68 31.90 -19.94
N LYS A 193 -4.68 32.55 -19.33
CA LYS A 193 -3.36 31.95 -19.08
C LYS A 193 -3.42 30.81 -18.06
N LEU A 194 -4.18 30.96 -16.98
CA LEU A 194 -4.36 29.92 -15.95
C LEU A 194 -5.13 28.70 -16.47
N LEU A 195 -6.00 28.87 -17.47
CA LEU A 195 -6.79 27.81 -18.08
C LEU A 195 -6.06 27.06 -19.20
N SER A 196 -4.92 27.58 -19.66
CA SER A 196 -4.15 27.03 -20.78
C SER A 196 -3.32 25.83 -20.32
N ALA A 197 -3.80 24.62 -20.63
CA ALA A 197 -3.03 23.38 -20.49
C ALA A 197 -2.73 22.82 -21.88
N ASP A 198 -1.58 22.14 -22.04
CA ASP A 198 -1.25 21.41 -23.26
C ASP A 198 -2.02 20.09 -23.32
N LEU A 199 -2.17 19.46 -22.15
CA LEU A 199 -2.75 18.15 -21.97
C LEU A 199 -3.89 18.17 -20.94
N ILE A 200 -4.87 17.30 -21.11
CA ILE A 200 -5.87 16.97 -20.08
C ILE A 200 -5.71 15.49 -19.69
N LEU A 201 -5.62 15.23 -18.40
CA LEU A 201 -5.75 13.90 -17.81
C LEU A 201 -7.18 13.73 -17.29
N THR A 202 -7.90 12.76 -17.83
CA THR A 202 -9.27 12.39 -17.44
C THR A 202 -9.41 10.88 -17.37
N GLY A 203 -10.48 10.36 -16.79
CA GLY A 203 -10.68 8.91 -16.74
C GLY A 203 -11.87 8.45 -15.92
N THR A 204 -11.97 7.13 -15.81
CA THR A 204 -12.95 6.45 -14.96
C THR A 204 -12.23 5.61 -13.89
N LEU A 205 -12.81 5.60 -12.69
CA LEU A 205 -12.46 4.73 -11.57
C LEU A 205 -13.65 3.82 -11.30
N THR A 206 -13.56 2.56 -11.73
CA THR A 206 -14.63 1.58 -11.52
C THR A 206 -14.31 0.74 -10.29
N ASP A 207 -15.26 0.71 -9.36
CA ASP A 207 -15.18 -0.07 -8.15
C ASP A 207 -15.74 -1.49 -8.35
N LEU A 208 -14.87 -2.49 -8.25
CA LEU A 208 -15.19 -3.93 -8.35
C LEU A 208 -15.14 -4.62 -6.97
N GLN A 209 -15.49 -3.90 -5.90
CA GLN A 209 -15.48 -4.32 -4.49
C GLN A 209 -14.08 -4.54 -3.90
N GLU A 210 -13.36 -5.57 -4.37
CA GLU A 210 -12.01 -5.95 -3.92
C GLU A 210 -10.91 -5.27 -4.74
N GLU A 211 -11.21 -4.93 -5.98
CA GLU A 211 -10.29 -4.30 -6.92
C GLU A 211 -10.92 -3.04 -7.51
N TRP A 212 -10.07 -2.17 -8.03
CA TRP A 212 -10.45 -1.01 -8.81
C TRP A 212 -9.92 -1.18 -10.22
N GLU A 213 -10.79 -0.93 -11.18
CA GLU A 213 -10.39 -0.78 -12.56
C GLU A 213 -10.24 0.71 -12.88
N ILE A 214 -9.03 1.10 -13.24
CA ILE A 214 -8.66 2.47 -13.55
C ILE A 214 -8.46 2.58 -15.05
N ASN A 215 -9.15 3.53 -15.67
CA ASN A 215 -8.99 3.85 -17.08
C ASN A 215 -8.77 5.36 -17.23
N LEU A 216 -7.52 5.78 -17.37
CA LEU A 216 -7.14 7.16 -17.62
C LEU A 216 -6.81 7.40 -19.09
N ARG A 217 -7.04 8.62 -19.55
CA ARG A 217 -6.77 9.10 -20.91
C ARG A 217 -6.08 10.45 -20.85
N ILE A 218 -5.08 10.61 -21.71
CA ILE A 218 -4.36 11.86 -21.91
C ILE A 218 -4.84 12.44 -23.24
N LEU A 219 -5.41 13.64 -23.20
CA LEU A 219 -5.98 14.35 -24.33
C LEU A 219 -5.12 15.55 -24.70
N ASN A 220 -4.94 15.79 -25.99
CA ASN A 220 -4.37 17.05 -26.47
C ASN A 220 -5.45 18.14 -26.44
N VAL A 221 -5.20 19.25 -25.74
CA VAL A 221 -6.19 20.34 -25.63
C VAL A 221 -6.44 21.02 -26.98
N ARG A 222 -5.41 21.14 -27.82
CA ARG A 222 -5.48 21.82 -29.11
C ARG A 222 -6.23 21.02 -30.16
N THR A 223 -6.05 19.70 -30.18
CA THR A 223 -6.64 18.83 -31.22
C THR A 223 -7.85 18.02 -30.74
N GLY A 224 -8.07 17.93 -29.43
CA GLY A 224 -9.10 17.07 -28.84
C GLY A 224 -8.82 15.56 -28.93
N GLN A 225 -7.67 15.17 -29.50
CA GLN A 225 -7.33 13.77 -29.71
C GLN A 225 -6.84 13.11 -28.41
N ALA A 226 -7.23 11.85 -28.20
CA ALA A 226 -6.64 11.01 -27.18
C ALA A 226 -5.26 10.54 -27.63
N LEU A 227 -4.22 10.97 -26.92
CA LEU A 227 -2.82 10.68 -27.24
C LEU A 227 -2.36 9.37 -26.58
N SER A 228 -2.88 9.08 -25.38
CA SER A 228 -2.52 7.87 -24.67
C SER A 228 -3.57 7.47 -23.63
N ALA A 229 -3.49 6.23 -23.17
CA ALA A 229 -4.34 5.68 -22.12
C ALA A 229 -3.52 4.87 -21.10
N VAL A 230 -3.91 4.95 -19.83
CA VAL A 230 -3.40 4.12 -18.74
C VAL A 230 -4.58 3.28 -18.25
N ALA A 231 -4.50 1.96 -18.41
CA ALA A 231 -5.53 1.04 -17.97
C ALA A 231 -4.90 0.02 -17.02
N MET A 232 -5.46 -0.15 -15.83
CA MET A 232 -4.99 -1.16 -14.89
C MET A 232 -6.09 -1.60 -13.92
N LYS A 233 -5.96 -2.84 -13.45
CA LYS A 233 -6.72 -3.35 -12.31
C LYS A 233 -5.81 -3.42 -11.10
N THR A 234 -6.26 -2.89 -9.99
CA THR A 234 -5.42 -2.78 -8.79
C THR A 234 -6.25 -2.58 -7.54
N ARG A 235 -5.68 -2.94 -6.39
CA ARG A 235 -6.24 -2.60 -5.08
C ARG A 235 -5.79 -1.17 -4.75
N LEU A 236 -6.45 -0.18 -5.36
CA LEU A 236 -6.11 1.26 -5.32
C LEU A 236 -5.89 1.82 -3.93
N PHE A 237 -6.60 1.25 -2.96
CA PHE A 237 -6.44 1.55 -1.55
C PHE A 237 -5.78 0.34 -0.90
N LYS A 238 -4.67 0.55 -0.18
CA LYS A 238 -4.64 -0.06 1.16
C LYS A 238 -5.92 0.44 1.78
N GLN A 239 -6.87 -0.44 2.06
CA GLN A 239 -8.13 -0.03 2.67
C GLN A 239 -7.76 1.00 3.76
N MET A 240 -8.17 2.26 3.59
CA MET A 240 -8.42 3.09 4.75
C MET A 240 -9.63 2.40 5.35
N GLU A 241 -9.32 1.39 6.16
CA GLU A 241 -10.29 0.51 6.77
C GLU A 241 -11.09 1.44 7.64
N LEU A 242 -12.39 1.54 7.38
CA LEU A 242 -13.31 2.05 8.37
C LEU A 242 -13.10 1.14 9.57
N ARG A 243 -12.35 1.64 10.54
CA ARG A 243 -12.01 0.95 11.77
C ARG A 243 -13.03 1.40 12.78
N ASP A 244 -13.73 0.43 13.35
CA ASP A 244 -14.69 0.69 14.39
C ASP A 244 -13.96 1.18 15.64
N SER A 245 -14.26 2.42 16.02
CA SER A 245 -13.80 3.03 17.27
C SER A 245 -14.91 3.08 18.33
N GLY A 246 -16.11 2.63 17.97
CA GLY A 246 -17.27 2.60 18.86
C GLY A 246 -17.07 1.62 20.03
N PRO A 247 -17.90 1.74 21.08
CA PRO A 247 -17.89 0.78 22.17
C PRO A 247 -18.22 -0.60 21.61
N TRP A 248 -17.44 -1.60 22.01
CA TRP A 248 -17.79 -2.99 21.76
C TRP A 248 -18.53 -3.49 22.99
N ILE A 249 -19.80 -3.84 22.82
CA ILE A 249 -20.64 -4.51 23.82
C ILE A 249 -21.21 -5.73 23.11
N GLU A 250 -20.82 -6.91 23.55
CA GLU A 250 -21.25 -8.17 22.94
C GLU A 250 -21.64 -9.16 24.05
N ASP A 251 -22.94 -9.45 24.11
CA ASP A 251 -23.57 -10.41 25.01
C ASP A 251 -24.23 -11.57 24.27
N PHE A 252 -24.13 -11.61 22.94
CA PHE A 252 -24.68 -12.66 22.07
C PHE A 252 -26.20 -12.87 22.16
N GLU A 253 -26.94 -11.96 22.80
CA GLU A 253 -28.39 -12.06 22.96
C GLU A 253 -29.13 -11.67 21.67
N SER A 254 -28.55 -10.77 20.88
CA SER A 254 -29.09 -10.34 19.59
C SER A 254 -29.39 -11.52 18.66
N ALA A 255 -30.47 -11.42 17.89
CA ALA A 255 -30.78 -12.35 16.80
C ALA A 255 -29.68 -12.32 15.73
N ASP A 256 -29.05 -11.16 15.55
CA ASP A 256 -27.93 -10.91 14.64
C ASP A 256 -26.70 -10.48 15.47
N PRO A 257 -25.91 -11.42 16.02
CA PRO A 257 -24.64 -11.12 16.69
C PRO A 257 -23.60 -10.57 15.70
N ASP A 258 -22.49 -9.99 16.18
CA ASP A 258 -21.50 -9.33 15.32
C ASP A 258 -21.09 -10.26 14.15
N PRO A 259 -21.39 -9.92 12.88
CA PRO A 259 -21.16 -10.80 11.75
C PRO A 259 -19.68 -11.05 11.47
N ALA A 260 -18.78 -10.32 12.16
CA ALA A 260 -17.35 -10.54 12.07
C ALA A 260 -16.85 -11.77 12.85
N TRP A 261 -17.71 -12.44 13.63
CA TRP A 261 -17.40 -13.72 14.25
C TRP A 261 -17.28 -14.85 13.21
N VAL A 262 -16.19 -15.60 13.27
CA VAL A 262 -15.98 -16.77 12.42
C VAL A 262 -16.43 -18.02 13.15
N LEU A 263 -17.65 -18.46 12.83
CA LEU A 263 -18.19 -19.76 13.25
C LEU A 263 -17.69 -20.84 12.29
N ARG A 264 -17.01 -21.85 12.83
CA ARG A 264 -16.42 -22.91 12.01
C ARG A 264 -16.16 -24.17 12.82
N ALA A 265 -16.07 -25.29 12.13
CA ALA A 265 -15.46 -26.51 12.65
C ALA A 265 -14.20 -26.83 11.85
N GLU A 266 -13.12 -27.18 12.54
CA GLU A 266 -11.85 -27.52 11.92
C GLU A 266 -11.38 -28.87 12.45
N THR A 267 -10.96 -29.75 11.55
CA THR A 267 -10.37 -31.05 11.89
C THR A 267 -9.01 -31.15 11.20
N ALA A 268 -7.94 -31.15 11.97
CA ALA A 268 -6.60 -31.33 11.42
C ALA A 268 -6.31 -32.82 11.22
N PRO A 269 -5.89 -33.25 10.00
CA PRO A 269 -5.39 -34.60 9.79
C PRO A 269 -4.01 -34.74 10.43
N VAL A 270 -3.85 -35.63 11.41
CA VAL A 270 -2.56 -35.91 12.06
C VAL A 270 -2.07 -37.31 11.67
N LYS A 271 -0.74 -37.48 11.62
CA LYS A 271 -0.10 -38.77 11.34
C LYS A 271 -0.58 -39.85 12.34
N LYS A 272 -0.92 -41.04 11.84
CA LYS A 272 -1.29 -42.26 12.60
C LYS A 272 -2.68 -42.24 13.28
N ASN A 273 -3.76 -42.07 12.52
CA ASN A 273 -5.16 -42.30 12.95
C ASN A 273 -5.67 -41.46 14.14
N LYS A 274 -4.99 -40.37 14.52
CA LYS A 274 -5.51 -39.42 15.50
C LYS A 274 -5.92 -38.11 14.81
N LYS A 275 -7.03 -37.53 15.25
CA LYS A 275 -7.56 -36.26 14.73
C LYS A 275 -7.64 -35.28 15.88
N ALA A 276 -7.04 -34.09 15.73
CA ALA A 276 -7.34 -32.97 16.61
C ALA A 276 -8.43 -32.12 15.94
N ASN A 277 -9.41 -31.65 16.70
CA ASN A 277 -10.52 -30.88 16.17
C ASN A 277 -10.93 -29.76 17.13
N PHE A 278 -11.59 -28.75 16.58
CA PHE A 278 -12.33 -27.78 17.37
C PHE A 278 -13.53 -27.27 16.58
N SER A 279 -14.52 -26.73 17.30
CA SER A 279 -15.63 -26.01 16.69
C SER A 279 -15.95 -24.74 17.47
N VAL A 280 -16.46 -23.74 16.76
CA VAL A 280 -16.88 -22.44 17.29
C VAL A 280 -18.32 -22.19 16.87
N HIS A 281 -19.19 -21.99 17.84
CA HIS A 281 -20.62 -21.74 17.63
C HIS A 281 -21.19 -20.96 18.81
N PHE A 282 -22.40 -20.43 18.64
CA PHE A 282 -23.15 -19.85 19.75
C PHE A 282 -23.86 -20.96 20.54
N ASP A 283 -23.81 -20.89 21.86
CA ASP A 283 -24.50 -21.78 22.79
C ASP A 283 -25.65 -20.98 23.43
N SER A 284 -26.89 -21.43 23.25
CA SER A 284 -28.09 -20.81 23.82
C SER A 284 -28.59 -21.51 25.09
N GLY A 285 -27.76 -22.33 25.72
CA GLY A 285 -28.07 -23.04 26.96
C GLY A 285 -27.41 -22.44 28.20
N GLN A 286 -26.50 -21.47 28.04
CA GLN A 286 -25.83 -20.80 29.15
C GLN A 286 -25.20 -19.46 28.74
N GLY A 287 -25.24 -18.50 29.65
CA GLY A 287 -24.50 -17.23 29.60
C GLY A 287 -24.00 -16.84 30.99
N ALA A 288 -23.23 -15.77 31.06
CA ALA A 288 -22.76 -15.16 32.29
C ALA A 288 -23.77 -14.14 32.81
N GLU A 289 -23.85 -14.00 34.13
CA GLU A 289 -24.77 -13.06 34.79
C GLU A 289 -26.24 -13.32 34.38
N ASP A 290 -26.85 -12.37 33.67
CA ASP A 290 -28.22 -12.38 33.17
C ASP A 290 -28.35 -12.88 31.71
N SER A 291 -27.24 -13.23 31.07
CA SER A 291 -27.21 -13.74 29.70
C SER A 291 -27.68 -15.20 29.60
N SER A 292 -28.35 -15.52 28.50
CA SER A 292 -28.80 -16.86 28.14
C SER A 292 -27.96 -17.49 27.02
N ARG A 293 -27.15 -16.68 26.32
CA ARG A 293 -26.34 -17.06 25.17
C ARG A 293 -24.87 -16.73 25.39
N SER A 294 -24.00 -17.52 24.78
CA SER A 294 -22.56 -17.28 24.82
C SER A 294 -21.85 -17.83 23.59
N LEU A 295 -20.63 -17.35 23.36
CA LEU A 295 -19.74 -17.93 22.36
C LEU A 295 -19.05 -19.16 22.95
N ARG A 296 -19.16 -20.30 22.28
CA ARG A 296 -18.58 -21.57 22.71
C ARG A 296 -17.51 -22.05 21.75
N ILE A 297 -16.41 -22.53 22.32
CA ILE A 297 -15.36 -23.25 21.61
C ILE A 297 -15.28 -24.65 22.21
N ASP A 298 -15.62 -25.67 21.43
CA ASP A 298 -15.34 -27.07 21.75
C ASP A 298 -13.99 -27.47 21.18
N PHE A 299 -13.16 -28.18 21.94
CA PHE A 299 -11.84 -28.62 21.49
C PHE A 299 -11.55 -30.06 21.88
N ASP A 300 -10.79 -30.75 21.02
CA ASP A 300 -10.18 -32.04 21.25
C ASP A 300 -8.76 -32.06 20.65
N PHE A 301 -7.77 -32.13 21.52
CA PHE A 301 -6.34 -32.16 21.26
C PHE A 301 -5.72 -33.55 21.40
N SER A 302 -6.54 -34.60 21.59
CA SER A 302 -6.05 -35.98 21.77
C SER A 302 -5.17 -36.47 20.62
N GLY A 303 -5.33 -35.88 19.43
CA GLY A 303 -4.53 -36.17 18.24
C GLY A 303 -3.28 -35.34 18.00
N ASP A 304 -3.12 -34.17 18.62
CA ASP A 304 -1.94 -33.30 18.40
C ASP A 304 -1.67 -32.36 19.59
N LYS A 305 -0.42 -32.39 20.08
CA LYS A 305 0.06 -31.53 21.18
C LYS A 305 0.56 -30.15 20.71
N ASP A 306 0.50 -29.84 19.42
CA ASP A 306 0.78 -28.51 18.84
C ASP A 306 -0.41 -27.98 18.03
N PHE A 307 -1.60 -28.03 18.64
CA PHE A 307 -2.87 -27.60 18.04
C PHE A 307 -3.55 -26.53 18.89
N PHE A 308 -4.34 -25.69 18.23
CA PHE A 308 -5.00 -24.56 18.88
C PHE A 308 -6.44 -24.42 18.40
N ALA A 309 -7.33 -24.18 19.34
CA ALA A 309 -8.72 -23.85 19.09
C ALA A 309 -8.92 -22.35 19.29
N PHE A 310 -9.44 -21.65 18.28
CA PHE A 310 -9.67 -20.21 18.34
C PHE A 310 -11.05 -19.81 17.80
N ALA A 311 -11.75 -18.98 18.55
CA ALA A 311 -12.77 -18.10 18.00
C ALA A 311 -12.13 -16.79 17.54
N ASN A 312 -12.50 -16.33 16.35
CA ASN A 312 -11.94 -15.13 15.74
C ASN A 312 -13.05 -14.13 15.46
N ASN A 313 -12.82 -12.86 15.79
CA ASN A 313 -13.59 -11.73 15.33
C ASN A 313 -12.69 -10.83 14.48
N TYR A 314 -12.98 -10.70 13.18
CA TYR A 314 -12.15 -9.95 12.23
C TYR A 314 -12.66 -8.52 11.95
N LYS A 315 -13.52 -7.97 12.82
CA LYS A 315 -13.93 -6.57 12.70
C LYS A 315 -12.73 -5.69 13.01
N LYS A 316 -12.34 -4.91 12.02
CA LYS A 316 -11.21 -3.98 12.08
C LYS A 316 -11.57 -2.84 13.02
N ARG A 317 -10.71 -2.58 14.01
CA ARG A 317 -10.98 -1.63 15.11
C ARG A 317 -9.86 -0.62 15.31
N ASP A 318 -10.22 0.56 15.80
CA ASP A 318 -9.32 1.53 16.40
C ASP A 318 -9.59 1.56 17.89
N LEU A 319 -8.68 0.97 18.65
CA LEU A 319 -8.79 0.81 20.10
C LEU A 319 -7.96 1.85 20.87
N THR A 320 -7.47 2.92 20.21
CA THR A 320 -6.63 3.94 20.88
C THR A 320 -7.33 4.63 22.04
N LEU A 321 -8.66 4.69 22.01
CA LEU A 321 -9.47 5.27 23.06
C LEU A 321 -9.65 4.34 24.27
N TYR A 322 -9.22 3.07 24.22
CA TYR A 322 -9.51 2.10 25.28
C TYR A 322 -8.23 1.60 25.97
N ASN A 323 -8.33 1.37 27.27
CA ASN A 323 -7.23 0.85 28.09
C ASN A 323 -7.13 -0.68 28.04
N GLY A 324 -8.22 -1.36 27.69
CA GLY A 324 -8.25 -2.81 27.62
C GLY A 324 -9.62 -3.37 27.30
N ILE A 325 -9.72 -4.69 27.48
CA ILE A 325 -10.93 -5.47 27.27
C ILE A 325 -11.26 -6.26 28.54
N GLU A 326 -12.54 -6.49 28.79
CA GLU A 326 -13.01 -7.44 29.78
C GLU A 326 -14.18 -8.26 29.26
N PHE A 327 -14.32 -9.45 29.82
CA PHE A 327 -15.30 -10.45 29.39
C PHE A 327 -15.43 -11.52 30.47
N PHE A 328 -16.49 -12.32 30.43
CA PHE A 328 -16.63 -13.49 31.27
C PHE A 328 -16.16 -14.74 30.55
N VAL A 329 -15.55 -15.65 31.30
CA VAL A 329 -15.11 -16.95 30.80
C VAL A 329 -15.50 -18.08 31.75
N LYS A 330 -15.86 -19.22 31.19
CA LYS A 330 -16.14 -20.49 31.90
C LYS A 330 -15.62 -21.64 31.06
N GLY A 331 -15.21 -22.73 31.69
CA GLY A 331 -14.83 -23.96 31.00
C GLY A 331 -15.45 -25.20 31.61
N THR A 332 -15.31 -26.33 30.93
CA THR A 332 -15.68 -27.65 31.49
C THR A 332 -14.77 -28.09 32.64
N GLY A 333 -13.57 -27.49 32.72
CA GLY A 333 -12.55 -27.78 33.71
C GLY A 333 -11.69 -26.55 34.00
N LYS A 334 -10.58 -26.78 34.72
CA LYS A 334 -9.56 -25.75 34.95
C LYS A 334 -8.46 -25.88 33.93
N PHE A 335 -8.21 -24.82 33.17
CA PHE A 335 -7.17 -24.80 32.15
C PHE A 335 -6.80 -23.35 31.78
N ASN A 336 -5.69 -23.19 31.06
CA ASN A 336 -5.21 -21.92 30.55
C ASN A 336 -5.89 -21.58 29.22
N GLY A 337 -6.54 -20.43 29.19
CA GLY A 337 -6.99 -19.79 27.96
C GLY A 337 -6.03 -18.68 27.52
N GLN A 338 -6.24 -18.21 26.31
CA GLN A 338 -5.43 -17.18 25.69
C GLN A 338 -6.32 -16.18 24.96
N PHE A 339 -5.99 -14.91 25.11
CA PHE A 339 -6.58 -13.80 24.37
C PHE A 339 -5.54 -13.23 23.43
N TYR A 340 -5.95 -12.84 22.22
CA TYR A 340 -5.06 -12.27 21.22
C TYR A 340 -5.64 -11.03 20.54
N ILE A 341 -4.73 -10.13 20.15
CA ILE A 341 -5.00 -9.02 19.24
C ILE A 341 -4.02 -9.10 18.08
N LEU A 342 -4.54 -9.00 16.87
CA LEU A 342 -3.76 -8.85 15.64
C LEU A 342 -3.66 -7.37 15.29
N THR A 343 -2.45 -6.86 15.05
CA THR A 343 -2.25 -5.47 14.61
C THR A 343 -1.39 -5.41 13.35
N SER A 344 -1.76 -4.58 12.37
CA SER A 344 -1.00 -4.43 11.12
C SER A 344 -0.05 -3.25 11.10
N HIS A 345 0.98 -3.33 10.25
CA HIS A 345 1.85 -2.21 9.92
C HIS A 345 1.09 -1.16 9.07
N PRO A 346 1.30 0.16 9.31
CA PRO A 346 0.62 1.22 8.53
C PRO A 346 0.89 1.12 7.03
N ASP A 347 2.13 0.85 6.67
CA ASP A 347 2.58 0.79 5.29
C ASP A 347 2.55 -0.62 4.67
N ASP A 348 2.05 -1.62 5.38
CA ASP A 348 1.89 -2.97 4.82
C ASP A 348 0.87 -3.77 5.63
N PRO A 349 -0.38 -3.91 5.15
CA PRO A 349 -1.41 -4.64 5.88
C PRO A 349 -1.10 -6.14 6.01
N ASN A 350 -0.17 -6.68 5.21
CA ASN A 350 0.27 -8.08 5.31
C ASN A 350 1.37 -8.27 6.37
N ARG A 351 1.96 -7.19 6.89
CA ARG A 351 2.82 -7.22 8.08
C ARG A 351 1.97 -7.13 9.32
N ILE A 352 1.77 -8.27 9.98
CA ILE A 352 0.89 -8.38 11.13
C ILE A 352 1.68 -8.90 12.31
N ASP A 353 1.43 -8.32 13.49
CA ASP A 353 1.89 -8.83 14.77
C ASP A 353 0.71 -9.32 15.59
N GLN A 354 0.90 -10.43 16.31
CA GLN A 354 -0.08 -10.97 17.23
C GLN A 354 0.40 -10.76 18.66
N TRP A 355 -0.40 -10.06 19.44
CA TRP A 355 -0.21 -9.83 20.86
C TRP A 355 -1.07 -10.79 21.66
N THR A 356 -0.59 -11.24 22.82
CA THR A 356 -1.32 -12.21 23.64
C THR A 356 -1.33 -11.86 25.12
N ALA A 357 -2.38 -12.32 25.80
CA ALA A 357 -2.50 -12.38 27.25
C ALA A 357 -3.03 -13.76 27.66
N MET A 358 -2.58 -14.24 28.81
CA MET A 358 -3.06 -15.51 29.38
C MET A 358 -4.27 -15.26 30.28
N MET A 359 -5.21 -16.20 30.29
CA MET A 359 -6.35 -16.20 31.20
C MET A 359 -6.50 -17.57 31.86
N VAL A 360 -6.98 -17.58 33.10
CA VAL A 360 -7.30 -18.82 33.82
C VAL A 360 -8.79 -19.08 33.64
N VAL A 361 -9.12 -20.25 33.10
CA VAL A 361 -10.48 -20.73 32.92
C VAL A 361 -10.82 -21.67 34.07
N ASP A 362 -12.02 -21.54 34.64
CA ASP A 362 -12.52 -22.39 35.72
C ASP A 362 -13.93 -22.91 35.36
N LYS A 363 -14.46 -23.82 36.17
CA LYS A 363 -15.79 -24.43 36.00
C LYS A 363 -16.95 -23.45 36.25
N THR A 364 -16.64 -22.27 36.79
CA THR A 364 -17.60 -21.20 37.08
C THR A 364 -17.26 -19.97 36.25
N TRP A 365 -18.27 -19.18 35.90
CA TRP A 365 -18.06 -17.91 35.20
C TRP A 365 -17.18 -16.98 36.04
N LYS A 366 -16.12 -16.47 35.41
CA LYS A 366 -15.21 -15.48 35.99
C LYS A 366 -15.03 -14.34 35.02
N LYS A 367 -15.13 -13.11 35.53
CA LYS A 367 -14.73 -11.91 34.79
C LYS A 367 -13.21 -11.87 34.66
N ILE A 368 -12.75 -11.72 33.43
CA ILE A 368 -11.36 -11.49 33.05
C ILE A 368 -11.23 -10.04 32.59
N ARG A 369 -10.16 -9.37 33.00
CA ARG A 369 -9.83 -8.00 32.58
C ARG A 369 -8.39 -7.94 32.12
N ILE A 370 -8.19 -7.57 30.85
CA ILE A 370 -6.88 -7.55 30.19
C ILE A 370 -6.56 -6.12 29.76
N PRO A 371 -5.60 -5.45 30.42
CA PRO A 371 -5.05 -4.19 29.94
C PRO A 371 -4.21 -4.41 28.68
N PHE A 372 -4.39 -3.59 27.65
CA PHE A 372 -3.63 -3.73 26.40
C PHE A 372 -2.13 -3.52 26.61
N ASN A 373 -1.74 -2.64 27.52
CA ASN A 373 -0.35 -2.39 27.88
C ASN A 373 0.32 -3.55 28.67
N LYS A 374 -0.43 -4.59 29.07
CA LYS A 374 0.09 -5.80 29.71
C LYS A 374 0.20 -6.99 28.74
N MET A 375 -0.24 -6.82 27.48
CA MET A 375 -0.09 -7.84 26.46
C MET A 375 1.36 -7.93 25.99
N PHE A 376 1.76 -9.10 25.52
CA PHE A 376 3.12 -9.35 25.01
C PHE A 376 3.07 -10.02 23.65
N ILE A 377 4.15 -9.87 22.87
CA ILE A 377 4.24 -10.42 21.52
C ILE A 377 4.18 -11.96 21.54
N SER A 378 3.38 -12.54 20.66
CA SER A 378 3.24 -13.98 20.49
C SER A 378 4.47 -14.55 19.77
N ARG A 379 5.36 -15.24 20.49
CA ARG A 379 6.55 -15.87 19.88
C ARG A 379 6.19 -16.95 18.85
N GLY A 380 5.06 -17.64 19.03
CA GLY A 380 4.56 -18.63 18.06
C GLY A 380 4.18 -17.98 16.73
N TRP A 381 3.63 -16.77 16.79
CA TRP A 381 3.28 -15.97 15.62
C TRP A 381 4.50 -15.66 14.75
N ILE A 382 5.56 -15.12 15.37
CA ILE A 382 6.81 -14.76 14.67
C ILE A 382 7.46 -15.98 14.02
N LYS A 383 7.49 -17.12 14.73
CA LYS A 383 8.19 -18.33 14.25
C LYS A 383 7.51 -19.01 13.07
N LYS A 384 6.18 -19.13 13.11
CA LYS A 384 5.40 -19.94 12.13
C LYS A 384 3.99 -19.42 11.90
N GLY A 385 3.38 -18.72 12.86
CA GLY A 385 1.97 -18.32 12.77
C GLY A 385 1.66 -17.37 11.62
N ALA A 386 2.45 -16.31 11.44
CA ALA A 386 2.24 -15.34 10.36
C ALA A 386 2.25 -16.01 8.97
N GLN A 387 3.26 -16.86 8.71
CA GLN A 387 3.39 -17.55 7.43
C GLN A 387 2.18 -18.46 7.14
N LYS A 388 1.63 -19.15 8.16
CA LYS A 388 0.45 -20.02 8.00
C LYS A 388 -0.80 -19.26 7.58
N THR A 389 -0.89 -17.97 7.88
CA THR A 389 -2.02 -17.11 7.49
C THR A 389 -1.74 -16.27 6.25
N GLY A 390 -0.59 -16.48 5.58
CA GLY A 390 -0.16 -15.64 4.46
C GLY A 390 0.36 -14.25 4.85
N ALA A 391 0.57 -14.00 6.15
CA ALA A 391 1.14 -12.77 6.67
C ALA A 391 2.66 -12.89 6.88
N VAL A 392 3.31 -11.74 7.05
CA VAL A 392 4.72 -11.62 7.47
C VAL A 392 4.75 -11.00 8.87
N PRO A 393 5.67 -11.39 9.77
CA PRO A 393 5.82 -10.71 11.05
C PRO A 393 6.04 -9.20 10.88
N GLY A 394 5.45 -8.40 11.78
CA GLY A 394 5.61 -6.96 11.78
C GLY A 394 6.89 -6.51 12.49
N ASP A 395 6.90 -5.24 12.90
CA ASP A 395 8.01 -4.61 13.61
C ASP A 395 7.85 -4.65 15.14
N GLN A 396 6.90 -5.45 15.64
CA GLN A 396 6.66 -5.74 17.05
C GLN A 396 6.25 -4.50 17.87
N VAL A 397 5.51 -3.59 17.24
CA VAL A 397 4.89 -2.44 17.90
C VAL A 397 3.38 -2.64 17.98
N LEU A 398 2.82 -2.59 19.20
CA LEU A 398 1.38 -2.73 19.43
C LEU A 398 0.66 -1.48 18.93
N ARG A 399 -0.06 -1.61 17.81
CA ARG A 399 -0.80 -0.51 17.18
C ARG A 399 -2.29 -0.67 17.39
N LEU A 400 -2.78 -0.08 18.48
CA LEU A 400 -4.21 -0.11 18.81
C LEU A 400 -5.08 0.63 17.77
N ASN A 401 -4.51 1.59 17.03
CA ASN A 401 -5.20 2.24 15.91
C ASN A 401 -5.34 1.35 14.66
N ARG A 402 -4.76 0.15 14.66
CA ARG A 402 -4.78 -0.77 13.51
C ARG A 402 -5.02 -2.22 13.92
N VAL A 403 -6.07 -2.47 14.70
CA VAL A 403 -6.47 -3.83 15.09
C VAL A 403 -7.17 -4.52 13.93
N GLU A 404 -6.62 -5.65 13.49
CA GLU A 404 -7.13 -6.49 12.41
C GLU A 404 -8.11 -7.56 12.88
N GLY A 405 -8.00 -7.96 14.14
CA GLY A 405 -8.86 -8.97 14.71
C GLY A 405 -8.53 -9.27 16.15
N ILE A 406 -9.50 -9.88 16.81
CA ILE A 406 -9.45 -10.31 18.20
C ILE A 406 -9.74 -11.80 18.24
N GLN A 407 -9.00 -12.52 19.08
CA GLN A 407 -9.11 -13.98 19.17
C GLN A 407 -9.18 -14.44 20.61
N PHE A 408 -9.99 -15.46 20.85
CA PHE A 408 -10.08 -16.18 22.11
C PHE A 408 -9.77 -17.64 21.83
N GLY A 409 -8.96 -18.28 22.66
CA GLY A 409 -8.67 -19.68 22.42
C GLY A 409 -7.93 -20.42 23.50
N VAL A 410 -7.65 -21.68 23.17
CA VAL A 410 -6.98 -22.65 24.02
C VAL A 410 -5.94 -23.38 23.15
N GLY A 411 -4.71 -23.46 23.63
CA GLY A 411 -3.63 -24.21 22.98
C GLY A 411 -3.32 -25.50 23.72
N SER A 412 -3.11 -26.60 23.00
CA SER A 412 -2.72 -27.88 23.61
C SER A 412 -1.32 -27.83 24.24
N ASN A 413 -0.45 -26.98 23.72
CA ASN A 413 0.90 -26.76 24.27
C ASN A 413 0.94 -25.99 25.62
N LYS A 414 -0.21 -25.50 26.10
CA LYS A 414 -0.34 -24.77 27.38
C LYS A 414 -1.21 -25.50 28.40
N ASN A 415 -1.70 -26.69 28.07
CA ASN A 415 -2.73 -27.37 28.83
C ASN A 415 -2.52 -28.88 28.84
N ASP A 416 -2.75 -29.50 30.00
CA ASP A 416 -2.80 -30.96 30.11
C ASP A 416 -4.16 -31.52 29.67
N ALA A 417 -5.21 -30.69 29.69
CA ALA A 417 -6.54 -31.06 29.21
C ALA A 417 -6.50 -31.39 27.71
N VAL A 418 -6.91 -32.60 27.37
CA VAL A 418 -6.94 -33.10 25.99
C VAL A 418 -8.25 -32.82 25.28
N SER A 419 -9.33 -32.48 25.99
CA SER A 419 -10.60 -32.06 25.39
C SER A 419 -11.44 -31.26 26.39
N GLY A 420 -12.39 -30.49 25.88
CA GLY A 420 -13.31 -29.71 26.69
C GLY A 420 -13.99 -28.60 25.91
N SER A 421 -14.61 -27.70 26.66
CA SER A 421 -15.29 -26.53 26.10
C SER A 421 -14.93 -25.30 26.91
N ILE A 422 -14.85 -24.15 26.24
CA ILE A 422 -14.75 -22.83 26.83
C ILE A 422 -15.89 -21.96 26.32
N TRP A 423 -16.50 -21.20 27.22
CA TRP A 423 -17.55 -20.23 26.95
C TRP A 423 -17.04 -18.83 27.26
N ILE A 424 -17.38 -17.88 26.39
CA ILE A 424 -17.03 -16.46 26.50
C ILE A 424 -18.31 -15.64 26.35
N ASP A 425 -18.47 -14.63 27.20
CA ASP A 425 -19.67 -13.79 27.24
C ASP A 425 -19.39 -12.38 27.76
N LYS A 426 -20.33 -11.45 27.57
CA LYS A 426 -20.32 -10.05 28.06
C LYS A 426 -19.00 -9.34 27.76
N ILE A 427 -18.58 -9.38 26.50
CA ILE A 427 -17.35 -8.74 26.04
C ILE A 427 -17.56 -7.23 26.00
N ARG A 428 -16.64 -6.48 26.63
CA ARG A 428 -16.62 -5.02 26.57
C ARG A 428 -15.23 -4.42 26.59
N LEU A 429 -15.08 -3.30 25.88
CA LEU A 429 -13.89 -2.43 25.97
C LEU A 429 -14.05 -1.45 27.15
N TYR A 430 -12.97 -1.15 27.86
CA TYR A 430 -13.00 -0.22 29.00
C TYR A 430 -11.94 0.88 28.92
N GLY A 431 -12.16 1.98 29.64
CA GLY A 431 -11.15 3.02 29.86
C GLY A 431 -11.05 4.10 28.79
N GLY A 432 -12.02 4.16 27.86
CA GLY A 432 -12.27 5.37 27.08
C GLY A 432 -13.12 6.36 27.84
N SER A 433 -13.28 7.57 27.31
CA SER A 433 -14.29 8.52 27.79
C SER A 433 -15.64 7.81 27.74
N GLU A 434 -16.07 7.26 28.88
CA GLU A 434 -17.42 6.74 29.06
C GLU A 434 -18.34 7.89 28.67
N MET A 435 -18.99 7.80 27.50
CA MET A 435 -20.09 8.70 27.24
C MET A 435 -21.13 8.39 28.31
N PRO A 436 -21.50 9.36 29.16
CA PRO A 436 -22.45 9.10 30.24
C PRO A 436 -23.82 8.84 29.62
N GLY A 437 -24.38 7.67 29.93
CA GLY A 437 -25.82 7.37 29.89
C GLY A 437 -26.44 7.21 28.51
#